data_AF-A0A8R1EFN4-F1
#
_entry.id   AF-A0A8R1EFN4-F1
#
_cell.length_a   1.000
_cell.length_b   1.000
_cell.length_c   1.000
_cell.angle_alpha   90.00
_cell.angle_beta   90.00
_cell.angle_gamma   90.00
#
_symmetry.space_group_name_H-M   'P 1'
#
loop_
_entity.id
_entity.type
_entity.pdbx_description
1 polymer ?
#
loop_
_entity_poly.entity_id
_entity_poly.type
_entity_poly.pdbx_seq_one_letter_code
_entity_poly.pdbx_strand_id
1 'polypeptide(L)'
;MVLLCDGWTSTNSNFQLYCLVAAYVDTSGKLQQHLVGIVDTPSARSHDLQRLFIAEMSKSKLTMDQFFCSVTDGASNLKSLAERLQVPRIHCACHVLHLVVVDITRMPDVAPIVEKCKKNCCKISKIAET
;
A
#
# COMPACT_ATOMS: atom_id res chain seq x y z
N MET A 1 -3.84 -16.31 -9.46
CA MET A 1 -3.23 -15.75 -8.23
C MET A 1 -3.84 -14.41 -7.91
N VAL A 2 -3.58 -13.84 -6.73
CA VAL A 2 -3.94 -12.48 -6.34
C VAL A 2 -2.65 -11.69 -6.12
N LEU A 3 -2.56 -10.49 -6.68
CA LEU A 3 -1.44 -9.58 -6.47
C LEU A 3 -1.76 -8.67 -5.28
N LEU A 4 -1.07 -8.83 -4.16
CA LEU A 4 -1.14 -7.89 -3.05
C LEU A 4 -0.07 -6.82 -3.27
N CYS A 5 -0.46 -5.56 -3.15
CA CYS A 5 0.46 -4.44 -3.21
C CYS A 5 0.27 -3.54 -1.99
N ASP A 6 1.38 -3.30 -1.29
CA ASP A 6 1.46 -2.35 -0.20
C ASP A 6 2.48 -1.27 -0.53
N GLY A 7 2.10 -0.01 -0.38
CA GLY A 7 2.89 1.14 -0.76
C GLY A 7 3.10 2.08 0.41
N TRP A 8 4.34 2.53 0.62
CA TRP A 8 4.63 3.52 1.66
C TRP A 8 5.69 4.51 1.21
N THR A 9 5.62 5.70 1.80
CA THR A 9 6.53 6.81 1.53
C THR A 9 7.20 7.21 2.83
N SER A 10 8.53 7.41 2.79
CA SER A 10 9.27 8.02 3.88
C SER A 10 9.76 9.39 3.46
N THR A 11 9.26 10.43 4.12
CA THR A 11 9.76 11.81 3.91
C THR A 11 11.17 11.98 4.46
N ASN A 12 11.48 11.34 5.59
CA ASN A 12 12.77 11.46 6.25
C ASN A 12 13.89 10.83 5.44
N SER A 13 13.59 9.70 4.78
CA SER A 13 14.55 8.95 3.98
C SER A 13 14.40 9.18 2.48
N ASN A 14 13.50 10.08 2.07
CA ASN A 14 13.21 10.49 0.70
C ASN A 14 13.05 9.31 -0.29
N PHE A 15 12.19 8.34 0.07
CA PHE A 15 11.90 7.20 -0.81
C PHE A 15 10.39 6.93 -0.89
N GLN A 16 10.02 6.21 -1.94
CA GLN A 16 8.69 5.61 -2.09
C GLN A 16 8.82 4.17 -2.56
N LEU A 17 8.30 3.24 -1.76
CA LEU A 17 8.40 1.81 -2.01
C LEU A 17 7.03 1.21 -2.25
N TYR A 18 7.00 0.19 -3.11
CA TYR A 18 5.87 -0.71 -3.28
C TYR A 18 6.33 -2.15 -3.14
N CYS A 19 5.74 -2.89 -2.23
CA CYS A 19 5.92 -4.31 -2.07
C CYS A 19 4.92 -5.06 -2.96
N LEU A 20 5.39 -6.05 -3.73
CA LEU A 20 4.56 -6.91 -4.56
C LEU A 20 4.58 -8.33 -4.00
N VAL A 21 3.41 -8.85 -3.64
CA VAL A 21 3.27 -10.22 -3.11
C VAL A 21 2.27 -10.99 -3.95
N ALA A 22 2.67 -12.16 -4.44
CA ALA A 22 1.77 -13.10 -5.09
C ALA A 22 1.16 -14.02 -4.03
N ALA A 23 -0.17 -14.00 -3.91
CA ALA A 23 -0.92 -14.85 -3.01
C ALA A 23 -1.79 -15.84 -3.80
N TYR A 24 -1.81 -17.11 -3.38
CA TYR A 24 -2.67 -18.13 -3.98
C TYR A 24 -2.93 -19.28 -3.01
N VAL A 25 -3.94 -20.09 -3.31
CA VAL A 25 -4.19 -21.35 -2.59
C VAL A 25 -3.62 -22.48 -3.44
N ASP A 26 -2.76 -23.30 -2.84
CA ASP A 26 -2.15 -24.45 -3.53
C ASP A 26 -3.13 -25.63 -3.65
N THR A 27 -2.66 -26.72 -4.28
CA THR A 27 -3.47 -27.94 -4.47
C THR A 27 -3.81 -28.66 -3.17
N SER A 28 -3.12 -28.35 -2.06
CA SER A 28 -3.41 -28.87 -0.72
C SER A 28 -4.41 -27.99 0.05
N GLY A 29 -4.90 -26.91 -0.56
CA GLY A 29 -5.82 -25.96 0.08
C GLY A 29 -5.11 -24.98 1.01
N LYS A 30 -3.78 -24.89 1.00
CA LYS A 30 -3.02 -23.98 1.86
C LYS A 30 -2.75 -22.65 1.16
N LEU A 31 -2.90 -21.56 1.91
CA LEU A 31 -2.53 -20.22 1.45
C LEU A 31 -1.01 -20.12 1.34
N GLN A 32 -0.55 -19.75 0.16
CA GLN A 32 0.83 -19.41 -0.14
C GLN A 32 0.93 -17.91 -0.39
N GLN A 33 2.01 -17.31 0.11
CA GLN A 33 2.35 -15.90 -0.11
C GLN A 33 3.84 -15.81 -0.45
N HIS A 34 4.15 -15.22 -1.59
CA HIS A 34 5.52 -15.05 -2.04
C HIS A 34 5.78 -13.59 -2.35
N LEU A 35 6.83 -13.03 -1.73
CA LEU A 35 7.38 -11.75 -2.13
C LEU A 35 7.91 -11.88 -3.56
N VAL A 36 7.27 -11.16 -4.49
CA VAL A 36 7.69 -11.09 -5.89
C VAL A 36 8.81 -10.08 -6.04
N GLY A 37 8.69 -8.94 -5.38
CA GLY A 37 9.74 -7.94 -5.35
C GLY A 37 9.33 -6.66 -4.65
N ILE A 38 10.28 -5.73 -4.62
CA ILE A 38 10.13 -4.40 -4.04
C ILE A 38 10.49 -3.40 -5.12
N VAL A 39 9.56 -2.48 -5.39
CA VAL A 39 9.72 -1.41 -6.35
C VAL A 39 10.05 -0.13 -5.60
N ASP A 40 11.28 0.34 -5.76
CA ASP A 40 11.67 1.70 -5.39
C ASP A 40 11.43 2.63 -6.58
N THR A 41 10.70 3.71 -6.35
CA THR A 41 10.34 4.64 -7.42
C THR A 41 10.51 6.10 -7.01
N PRO A 42 11.13 6.93 -7.87
CA PRO A 42 11.14 8.38 -7.69
C PRO A 42 9.79 9.04 -8.05
N SER A 43 8.86 8.29 -8.66
CA SER A 43 7.58 8.79 -9.17
C SER A 43 6.44 7.81 -8.90
N ALA A 44 5.38 8.31 -8.27
CA ALA A 44 4.15 7.56 -8.00
C ALA A 44 3.18 7.51 -9.20
N ARG A 45 3.56 8.02 -10.38
CA ARG A 45 2.66 8.11 -11.53
C ARG A 45 2.34 6.71 -12.07
N SER A 46 1.08 6.48 -12.44
CA SER A 46 0.60 5.14 -12.81
C SER A 46 1.32 4.52 -14.02
N HIS A 47 1.80 5.30 -14.98
CA HIS A 47 2.58 4.78 -16.12
C HIS A 47 4.01 4.37 -15.72
N ASP A 48 4.65 5.10 -14.80
CA ASP A 48 5.96 4.75 -14.27
C ASP A 48 5.86 3.45 -13.46
N LEU A 49 4.85 3.38 -12.58
CA LEU A 49 4.55 2.19 -11.78
C LEU A 49 4.25 0.97 -12.67
N GLN A 50 3.50 1.14 -13.76
CA GLN A 50 3.20 0.05 -14.69
C GLN A 50 4.48 -0.59 -15.22
N ARG A 51 5.41 0.24 -15.74
CA ARG A 51 6.70 -0.24 -16.25
C ARG A 51 7.50 -0.96 -15.17
N LEU A 52 7.58 -0.37 -13.97
CA LEU A 52 8.37 -0.92 -12.87
C LEU A 52 7.77 -2.23 -12.33
N PHE A 53 6.45 -2.31 -12.16
CA PHE A 53 5.79 -3.52 -11.68
C PHE A 53 6.01 -4.67 -12.65
N ILE A 54 5.78 -4.45 -13.96
CA ILE A 54 6.02 -5.45 -15.01
C ILE A 54 7.47 -5.92 -14.98
N ALA A 55 8.43 -4.99 -14.90
CA ALA A 55 9.84 -5.32 -14.82
C ALA A 55 10.17 -6.17 -13.58
N GLU A 56 9.60 -5.83 -12.43
CA GLU A 56 9.82 -6.57 -11.18
C GLU A 56 9.24 -7.98 -11.24
N MET A 57 7.98 -8.14 -11.68
CA MET A 57 7.36 -9.46 -11.82
C MET A 57 8.08 -10.35 -12.83
N SER A 58 8.62 -9.76 -13.91
CA SER A 58 9.38 -10.50 -14.93
C SER A 58 10.63 -11.15 -14.36
N LYS A 59 11.25 -10.60 -13.30
CA LYS A 59 12.39 -11.23 -12.61
C LYS A 59 12.02 -12.60 -12.03
N SER A 60 10.78 -12.75 -11.58
CA SER A 60 10.22 -14.01 -11.08
C SER A 60 9.53 -14.83 -12.16
N LYS A 61 9.67 -14.47 -13.45
CA LYS A 61 8.97 -15.08 -14.60
C LYS A 61 7.44 -15.06 -14.45
N LEU A 62 6.92 -14.01 -13.80
CA LEU A 62 5.49 -13.80 -13.61
C LEU A 62 4.97 -12.76 -14.62
N THR A 63 3.74 -12.97 -15.06
CA THR A 63 3.03 -12.10 -15.99
C THR A 63 1.67 -11.70 -15.42
N MET A 64 1.15 -10.53 -15.84
CA MET A 64 -0.08 -9.97 -15.26
C MET A 64 -1.31 -10.86 -15.45
N ASP A 65 -1.39 -11.61 -16.54
CA ASP A 65 -2.49 -12.52 -16.88
C ASP A 65 -2.65 -13.68 -15.89
N GLN A 66 -1.63 -13.97 -15.08
CA GLN A 66 -1.71 -14.98 -14.04
C GLN A 66 -2.44 -14.48 -12.76
N PHE A 67 -2.70 -13.18 -12.68
CA PHE A 67 -3.37 -12.54 -11.55
C PHE A 67 -4.83 -12.25 -11.88
N PHE A 68 -5.73 -12.86 -11.13
CA PHE A 68 -7.17 -12.65 -11.27
C PHE A 68 -7.60 -11.26 -10.77
N CYS A 69 -6.94 -10.77 -9.72
CA CYS A 69 -7.16 -9.43 -9.19
C CYS A 69 -5.92 -8.93 -8.45
N SER A 70 -5.94 -7.65 -8.13
CA SER A 70 -4.99 -6.97 -7.27
C SER A 70 -5.68 -6.43 -6.02
N VAL A 71 -5.00 -6.44 -4.88
CA VAL A 71 -5.44 -5.79 -3.64
C VAL A 71 -4.48 -4.67 -3.33
N THR A 72 -4.99 -3.43 -3.27
CA THR A 72 -4.18 -2.23 -3.00
C THR A 72 -4.94 -1.29 -2.06
N ASP A 73 -4.25 -0.31 -1.47
CA ASP A 73 -4.89 0.76 -0.70
C ASP A 73 -5.80 1.67 -1.55
N GLY A 74 -6.36 2.73 -0.95
CA GLY A 74 -7.26 3.65 -1.64
C GLY A 74 -6.60 4.64 -2.61
N ALA A 75 -5.28 4.60 -2.81
CA ALA A 75 -4.57 5.64 -3.55
C ALA A 75 -4.98 5.70 -5.02
N SER A 76 -5.19 6.92 -5.52
CA SER A 76 -5.69 7.18 -6.88
C SER A 76 -4.76 6.67 -7.97
N ASN A 77 -3.45 6.75 -7.75
CA ASN A 77 -2.44 6.24 -8.66
C ASN A 77 -2.47 4.70 -8.77
N LEU A 78 -2.74 3.98 -7.68
CA LEU A 78 -2.85 2.52 -7.67
C LEU A 78 -4.17 2.06 -8.30
N LYS A 79 -5.24 2.85 -8.17
CA LYS A 79 -6.46 2.64 -8.96
C LYS A 79 -6.17 2.74 -10.47
N SER A 80 -5.54 3.84 -10.91
CA SER A 80 -5.18 4.00 -12.32
C SER A 80 -4.15 2.98 -12.81
N LEU A 81 -3.28 2.49 -11.93
CA LEU A 81 -2.34 1.43 -12.26
C LEU A 81 -3.07 0.12 -12.57
N ALA A 82 -4.04 -0.28 -11.73
CA ALA A 82 -4.82 -1.49 -11.95
C ALA A 82 -5.60 -1.45 -13.28
N GLU A 83 -6.17 -0.29 -13.63
CA GLU A 83 -6.82 -0.05 -14.93
C GLU A 83 -5.82 -0.23 -16.09
N ARG A 84 -4.60 0.31 -15.96
CA ARG A 84 -3.54 0.17 -16.97
C ARG A 84 -3.00 -1.25 -17.11
N LEU A 85 -2.90 -1.98 -16.00
CA LEU A 85 -2.49 -3.38 -15.97
C LEU A 85 -3.62 -4.32 -16.41
N GLN A 86 -4.82 -3.80 -16.63
CA GLN A 86 -6.02 -4.57 -16.96
C GLN A 86 -6.33 -5.67 -15.94
N VAL A 87 -6.04 -5.41 -14.66
CA VAL A 87 -6.31 -6.35 -13.57
C VAL A 87 -7.35 -5.75 -12.63
N PRO A 88 -8.45 -6.48 -12.34
CA PRO A 88 -9.46 -6.04 -11.37
C PRO A 88 -8.82 -5.65 -10.03
N ARG A 89 -9.36 -4.60 -9.40
CA ARG A 89 -8.83 -4.08 -8.15
C ARG A 89 -9.82 -4.25 -7.01
N ILE A 90 -9.34 -4.80 -5.91
CA ILE A 90 -10.04 -4.87 -4.63
C ILE A 90 -9.38 -3.86 -3.69
N HIS A 91 -10.21 -3.06 -3.01
CA HIS A 91 -9.73 -2.09 -2.04
C HIS A 91 -9.32 -2.82 -0.75
N CYS A 92 -8.11 -2.54 -0.26
CA CYS A 92 -7.58 -3.10 0.98
C CYS A 92 -8.49 -2.79 2.16
N ALA A 93 -8.96 -3.84 2.83
CA ALA A 93 -9.83 -3.72 4.00
C ALA A 93 -9.14 -2.98 5.16
N CYS A 94 -7.82 -3.17 5.35
CA CYS A 94 -7.07 -2.46 6.38
C CYS A 94 -7.09 -0.94 6.15
N HIS A 95 -6.96 -0.50 4.89
CA HIS A 95 -7.04 0.92 4.55
C HIS A 95 -8.47 1.45 4.78
N VAL A 96 -9.50 0.70 4.40
CA VAL A 96 -10.90 1.09 4.66
C VAL A 96 -11.16 1.24 6.16
N LEU A 97 -10.71 0.29 6.99
CA LEU A 97 -10.84 0.38 8.44
C LEU A 97 -10.07 1.57 9.01
N HIS A 98 -8.87 1.84 8.50
CA HIS A 98 -8.09 3.02 8.87
C HIS A 98 -8.86 4.32 8.57
N LEU A 99 -9.47 4.44 7.40
CA LEU A 99 -10.28 5.62 7.04
C LEU A 99 -11.47 5.80 7.98
N VAL A 100 -12.16 4.72 8.35
CA VAL A 100 -13.24 4.78 9.35
C VAL A 100 -12.73 5.32 10.70
N VAL A 101 -11.59 4.81 11.16
CA VAL A 101 -10.98 5.29 12.42
C VAL A 101 -10.57 6.76 12.31
N VAL A 102 -9.99 7.18 11.18
CA VAL A 102 -9.66 8.59 10.93
C VAL A 102 -10.90 9.48 11.00
N ASP A 103 -12.02 9.05 10.44
CA ASP A 103 -13.26 9.83 10.51
C ASP A 103 -13.82 9.90 11.93
N ILE A 104 -13.74 8.81 12.71
CA ILE A 104 -14.08 8.83 14.14
C ILE A 104 -13.21 9.84 14.89
N THR A 105 -11.92 9.94 14.59
CA THR A 105 -11.02 10.89 15.27
C THR A 105 -11.37 12.36 15.01
N ARG A 106 -12.20 12.64 13.99
CA ARG A 106 -12.67 13.99 13.63
C ARG A 106 -14.03 14.33 14.25
N MET A 107 -14.69 13.39 14.92
CA MET A 107 -15.97 13.63 15.58
C MET A 107 -15.81 14.69 16.68
N PRO A 108 -16.80 15.59 16.89
CA PRO A 108 -16.70 16.70 17.84
C PRO A 108 -16.28 16.29 19.26
N ASP A 109 -16.74 15.12 19.73
CA ASP A 109 -16.45 14.63 21.08
C ASP A 109 -15.04 14.01 21.21
N VAL A 110 -14.46 13.56 20.09
CA VAL A 110 -13.17 12.85 20.06
C VAL A 110 -12.02 13.77 19.64
N ALA A 111 -12.27 14.68 18.70
CA ALA A 111 -11.25 15.57 18.13
C ALA A 111 -10.47 16.38 19.19
N PRO A 112 -11.09 16.96 20.24
CA PRO A 112 -10.36 17.68 21.28
C PRO A 112 -9.37 16.80 22.05
N ILE A 113 -9.71 15.53 22.26
CA ILE A 113 -8.85 14.54 22.94
C ILE A 113 -7.65 14.24 22.06
N VAL A 114 -7.88 13.95 20.78
CA VAL A 114 -6.83 13.65 19.79
C VAL A 114 -5.86 14.82 19.65
N GLU A 115 -6.37 16.06 19.58
CA GLU A 115 -5.53 17.26 19.49
C GLU A 115 -4.68 17.48 20.76
N LYS A 116 -5.23 17.18 21.94
CA LYS A 116 -4.46 17.22 23.19
C LYS A 116 -3.33 16.19 23.17
N CYS A 117 -3.60 14.96 22.71
CA CYS A 117 -2.60 13.91 22.55
C CYS A 117 -1.49 14.33 21.58
N LYS A 118 -1.84 14.84 20.38
CA LYS A 118 -0.85 15.33 19.39
C LYS A 118 0.05 16.40 19.97
N LYS A 119 -0.51 17.39 20.68
CA LYS A 119 0.28 18.46 21.34
C LYS A 119 1.29 17.90 22.33
N ASN A 120 0.92 16.89 23.11
CA ASN A 120 1.82 16.24 24.05
C ASN A 120 2.91 15.43 23.31
N CYS A 121 2.55 14.67 22.27
CA CYS A 121 3.52 13.96 21.44
C CYS A 121 4.56 14.93 20.84
N CYS A 122 4.12 16.05 20.27
CA CYS A 122 5.04 17.06 19.71
C CYS A 122 6.00 17.64 20.76
N LYS A 123 5.55 17.81 22.01
CA LYS A 123 6.43 18.28 23.10
C LYS A 123 7.47 17.22 23.46
N ILE A 124 7.06 15.95 23.57
CA ILE A 124 7.95 14.84 23.90
C ILE A 124 9.00 14.64 22.80
N SER A 125 8.59 14.64 21.52
CA SER A 125 9.53 14.47 20.40
C SER A 125 10.62 15.54 20.39
N LYS A 126 10.29 16.80 20.69
CA LYS A 126 11.27 17.89 20.77
C LYS A 126 12.28 17.73 21.91
N ILE A 127 11.87 17.10 23.02
CA ILE A 127 12.76 16.84 24.17
C ILE A 127 13.69 15.66 23.86
N ALA A 128 13.24 14.68 23.09
CA ALA A 128 14.06 13.52 22.70
C ALA A 128 15.16 13.87 21.68
N GLU A 129 15.05 15.02 21.00
CA GLU A 129 16.04 15.53 20.05
C GLU A 129 17.13 16.42 20.69
N THR A 130 16.97 16.78 21.98
CA THR A 130 17.97 17.49 22.80
C THR A 130 18.74 16.53 23.69
#